data_AF-A0A4S1EB49-F1
#
_entry.id   AF-A0A4S1EB49-F1
#
_cell.length_a   1.000
_cell.length_b   1.000
_cell.length_c   1.000
_cell.angle_alpha   90.00
_cell.angle_beta   90.00
_cell.angle_gamma   90.00
#
_symmetry.space_group_name_H-M   'P 1'
#
loop_
_entity.id
_entity.type
_entity.pdbx_description
1 polymer ?
#
loop_
_entity_poly.entity_id
_entity_poly.type
_entity_poly.pdbx_seq_one_letter_code
_entity_poly.pdbx_strand_id
1 'polypeptide(L)'
;MKLFKHALRQNSARTPEAQDERRGLMYALILHGLLLLALVISLFATPRSPNPVQIELWAEGDVAIAENQDEPITEPDEPEPQPEPDPTPVAPKPPEVKPEPTPTPAQSTPPEVDPDIALAEAKRKKDEEDRRKAEADRKAREEADRKAREEADRKARADAEQRARTEADRKAREEAEQRAKAEADRKAREEADQRAKAEADRKAREEAEQRAKAEADRKAREEAERKTRAEAEQRARAEAQRRAREEAERKAREDAFRAAMLGDGQQIAGAAGGTSNRNQVGGGGGNDGYGAQVRACVRPKVIYNTPARSGGNNPTLSYRADLNSDGTVRSVRILRSSGIALFDDAVQKGIAKCSPFPKPPNGRYPSYIDGEYRMYE
;
A
#
# COMPACT_ATOMS: atom_id res chain seq x y z
N MET A 1 34.07 -15.94 38.88
CA MET A 1 33.04 -14.90 38.70
C MET A 1 32.14 -15.32 37.56
N LYS A 2 30.89 -15.69 37.87
CA LYS A 2 29.91 -16.29 36.96
C LYS A 2 29.32 -15.21 36.04
N LEU A 3 29.50 -15.40 34.74
CA LEU A 3 29.05 -14.51 33.67
C LEU A 3 27.56 -14.72 33.38
N PHE A 4 26.83 -13.61 33.38
CA PHE A 4 25.49 -13.44 32.84
C PHE A 4 25.45 -13.83 31.36
N LYS A 5 24.93 -15.03 31.04
CA LYS A 5 24.43 -15.37 29.69
C LYS A 5 23.23 -16.33 29.82
N HIS A 6 22.05 -15.76 30.04
CA HIS A 6 20.79 -16.44 29.72
C HIS A 6 19.67 -15.40 29.56
N ALA A 7 19.55 -14.84 28.36
CA ALA A 7 18.30 -14.27 27.86
C ALA A 7 18.44 -14.10 26.35
N LEU A 8 17.93 -15.06 25.58
CA LEU A 8 17.44 -14.91 24.19
C LEU A 8 17.17 -16.30 23.60
N ARG A 9 16.08 -16.93 24.07
CA ARG A 9 15.30 -17.89 23.28
C ARG A 9 13.98 -18.15 24.00
N GLN A 10 13.06 -17.20 23.85
CA GLN A 10 11.64 -17.46 24.08
C GLN A 10 10.94 -17.27 22.74
N ASN A 11 10.61 -18.39 22.09
CA ASN A 11 9.53 -18.42 21.11
C ASN A 11 8.25 -18.15 21.90
N SER A 12 7.86 -16.88 22.00
CA SER A 12 6.57 -16.53 22.62
C SER A 12 5.46 -17.10 21.75
N ALA A 13 4.81 -18.16 22.23
CA ALA A 13 3.47 -18.49 21.79
C ALA A 13 2.64 -17.21 21.95
N ARG A 14 2.19 -16.64 20.83
CA ARG A 14 1.42 -15.39 20.84
C ARG A 14 0.16 -15.62 21.66
N THR A 15 -0.05 -14.77 22.66
CA THR A 15 -1.26 -14.80 23.48
C THR A 15 -2.49 -14.65 22.57
N PRO A 16 -3.64 -15.26 22.94
CA PRO A 16 -4.87 -15.13 22.16
C PRO A 16 -5.26 -13.66 21.94
N GLU A 17 -5.03 -12.79 22.92
CA GLU A 17 -5.23 -11.34 22.82
C GLU A 17 -4.42 -10.70 21.68
N ALA A 18 -3.14 -11.09 21.52
CA ALA A 18 -2.30 -10.58 20.43
C ALA A 18 -2.73 -11.08 19.03
N GLN A 19 -3.51 -12.16 18.96
CA GLN A 19 -4.12 -12.61 17.71
C GLN A 19 -5.40 -11.84 17.40
N ASP A 20 -6.21 -11.51 18.42
CA ASP A 20 -7.43 -10.73 18.27
C ASP A 20 -7.15 -9.25 17.95
N GLU A 21 -6.10 -8.66 18.53
CA GLU A 21 -5.65 -7.32 18.16
C GLU A 21 -5.21 -7.23 16.69
N ARG A 22 -4.54 -8.27 16.17
CA ARG A 22 -4.15 -8.33 14.75
C ARG A 22 -5.34 -8.49 13.83
N ARG A 23 -6.34 -9.29 14.24
CA ARG A 23 -7.59 -9.43 13.49
C ARG A 23 -8.36 -8.10 13.50
N GLY A 24 -8.43 -7.42 14.64
CA GLY A 24 -9.02 -6.08 14.76
C GLY A 24 -8.34 -5.05 13.87
N LEU A 25 -7.00 -5.02 13.86
CA LEU A 25 -6.23 -4.15 12.98
C LEU A 25 -6.49 -4.47 11.49
N MET A 26 -6.55 -5.75 11.12
CA MET A 26 -6.88 -6.17 9.75
C MET A 26 -8.29 -5.75 9.35
N TYR A 27 -9.29 -5.92 10.22
CA TYR A 27 -10.65 -5.47 9.94
C TYR A 27 -10.75 -3.95 9.83
N ALA A 28 -10.04 -3.21 10.68
CA ALA A 28 -9.99 -1.76 10.60
C ALA A 28 -9.38 -1.28 9.27
N LEU A 29 -8.27 -1.89 8.84
CA LEU A 29 -7.64 -1.56 7.55
C LEU A 29 -8.55 -1.89 6.36
N ILE A 30 -9.25 -3.02 6.40
CA ILE A 30 -10.22 -3.40 5.36
C ILE A 30 -11.37 -2.40 5.31
N LEU A 31 -11.95 -2.03 6.46
CA LEU A 31 -13.05 -1.07 6.53
C LEU A 31 -12.65 0.31 5.98
N HIS A 32 -11.46 0.80 6.36
CA HIS A 32 -10.94 2.07 5.85
C HIS A 32 -10.62 2.01 4.36
N GLY A 33 -10.10 0.88 3.87
CA GLY A 33 -9.89 0.65 2.45
C GLY A 33 -11.19 0.70 1.64
N LEU A 34 -12.27 0.11 2.17
CA LEU A 34 -13.61 0.16 1.56
C LEU A 34 -14.19 1.57 1.56
N LEU A 35 -14.00 2.35 2.63
CA LEU A 35 -14.44 3.74 2.71
C LEU A 35 -13.71 4.64 1.70
N LEU A 36 -12.39 4.48 1.58
CA LEU A 36 -11.60 5.20 0.58
C LEU A 36 -11.99 4.81 -0.85
N LEU A 37 -12.23 3.51 -1.08
CA LEU A 37 -12.71 3.03 -2.38
C LEU A 37 -14.09 3.61 -2.72
N ALA A 38 -15.02 3.65 -1.77
CA ALA A 38 -16.35 4.25 -1.96
C ALA A 38 -16.26 5.75 -2.27
N LEU A 39 -15.37 6.48 -1.58
CA LEU A 39 -15.14 7.90 -1.82
C LEU A 39 -14.55 8.17 -3.22
N VAL A 40 -13.61 7.32 -3.65
CA VAL A 40 -13.04 7.35 -5.00
C VAL A 40 -14.11 7.05 -6.05
N ILE A 41 -14.93 6.01 -5.85
CA ILE A 41 -16.04 5.69 -6.76
C ILE A 41 -17.04 6.85 -6.81
N SER A 42 -17.36 7.48 -5.68
CA SER A 42 -18.26 8.64 -5.62
C SER A 42 -17.70 9.87 -6.37
N LEU A 43 -16.38 10.06 -6.40
CA LEU A 43 -15.73 11.13 -7.17
C LEU A 43 -15.81 10.88 -8.68
N PHE A 44 -15.80 9.61 -9.11
CA PHE A 44 -15.89 9.24 -10.52
C PHE A 44 -17.33 8.99 -11.00
N ALA A 45 -18.29 8.84 -10.08
CA ALA A 45 -19.68 8.52 -10.38
C ALA A 45 -20.65 9.71 -10.33
N THR A 46 -20.18 10.96 -10.19
CA THR A 46 -21.05 12.13 -10.36
C THR A 46 -21.59 12.20 -11.80
N PRO A 47 -22.90 12.03 -12.04
CA PRO A 47 -23.46 12.23 -13.37
C PRO A 47 -23.29 13.70 -13.76
N ARG A 48 -22.60 13.95 -14.88
CA ARG A 48 -22.57 15.26 -15.54
C ARG A 48 -23.87 15.46 -16.30
N SER A 49 -24.93 15.79 -15.58
CA SER A 49 -26.12 16.41 -16.15
C SER A 49 -26.61 17.45 -15.16
N PRO A 50 -26.14 18.70 -15.24
CA PRO A 50 -26.87 19.79 -14.63
C PRO A 50 -28.15 19.94 -15.46
N ASN A 51 -29.20 19.20 -15.10
CA ASN A 51 -30.54 19.66 -15.46
C ASN A 51 -30.67 21.05 -14.85
N PRO A 52 -31.11 22.07 -15.60
CA PRO A 52 -31.23 23.41 -15.06
C PRO A 52 -32.15 23.33 -13.85
N VAL A 53 -31.58 23.57 -12.66
CA VAL A 53 -32.37 23.76 -11.45
C VAL A 53 -33.09 25.07 -11.69
N GLN A 54 -34.36 24.97 -12.09
CA GLN A 54 -35.28 26.08 -12.17
C GLN A 54 -35.49 26.58 -10.74
N ILE A 55 -34.64 27.51 -10.33
CA ILE A 55 -34.94 28.40 -9.22
C ILE A 55 -35.97 29.35 -9.80
N GLU A 56 -37.25 29.12 -9.51
CA GLU A 56 -38.29 30.12 -9.76
C GLU A 56 -38.02 31.32 -8.86
N LEU A 57 -37.13 32.19 -9.35
CA LEU A 57 -36.95 33.54 -8.87
C LEU A 57 -38.10 34.35 -9.47
N TRP A 58 -39.14 34.56 -8.68
CA TRP A 58 -40.18 35.55 -9.00
C TRP A 58 -39.54 36.94 -8.91
N ALA A 59 -38.97 37.40 -10.01
CA ALA A 59 -38.59 38.79 -10.23
C ALA A 59 -38.51 39.06 -11.73
N GLU A 60 -39.59 39.65 -12.25
CA GLU A 60 -39.70 40.42 -13.49
C GLU A 60 -38.38 41.12 -13.89
N GLY A 61 -37.89 40.89 -15.10
CA GLY A 61 -36.82 41.69 -15.70
C GLY A 61 -35.83 40.91 -16.56
N ASP A 62 -35.99 41.04 -17.87
CA ASP A 62 -35.11 40.58 -18.96
C ASP A 62 -33.61 40.82 -18.70
N VAL A 63 -32.76 39.79 -18.88
CA VAL A 63 -31.81 39.64 -20.02
C VAL A 63 -30.84 38.45 -19.88
N ALA A 64 -30.82 37.63 -20.94
CA ALA A 64 -29.72 36.92 -21.60
C ALA A 64 -28.54 36.30 -20.81
N ILE A 65 -28.45 34.95 -20.87
CA ILE A 65 -27.17 34.21 -20.90
C ILE A 65 -27.04 33.60 -22.29
N ALA A 66 -25.94 33.95 -22.96
CA ALA A 66 -25.55 33.41 -24.26
C ALA A 66 -25.09 31.95 -24.14
N GLU A 67 -25.72 31.09 -24.93
CA GLU A 67 -25.24 29.76 -25.30
C GLU A 67 -24.43 29.90 -26.60
N ASN A 68 -23.30 29.21 -26.71
CA ASN A 68 -22.68 28.94 -28.01
C ASN A 68 -22.33 27.46 -28.07
N GLN A 69 -23.10 26.73 -28.88
CA GLN A 69 -22.65 25.55 -29.61
C GLN A 69 -22.35 26.00 -31.04
N ASP A 70 -21.19 25.57 -31.54
CA ASP A 70 -20.81 25.64 -32.95
C ASP A 70 -21.63 24.63 -33.77
N GLU A 71 -22.30 25.07 -34.83
CA GLU A 71 -22.55 24.32 -36.08
C GLU A 71 -22.85 25.28 -37.26
N PRO A 72 -22.66 24.87 -38.53
CA PRO A 72 -21.93 25.67 -39.51
C PRO A 72 -22.77 26.46 -40.54
N ILE A 73 -22.11 27.53 -41.01
CA ILE A 73 -22.23 28.35 -42.23
C ILE A 73 -23.25 27.89 -43.30
N THR A 74 -24.18 28.80 -43.63
CA THR A 74 -24.66 29.01 -45.00
C THR A 74 -24.73 30.52 -45.27
N GLU A 75 -23.99 31.01 -46.27
CA GLU A 75 -24.12 32.35 -46.90
C GLU A 75 -25.47 32.46 -47.67
N PRO A 76 -25.89 33.63 -48.23
CA PRO A 76 -25.39 35.01 -48.13
C PRO A 76 -26.52 36.06 -47.96
N ASP A 77 -26.16 37.33 -47.77
CA ASP A 77 -26.67 38.53 -48.48
C ASP A 77 -26.52 39.78 -47.60
N GLU A 78 -25.84 40.77 -48.18
CA GLU A 78 -25.62 42.11 -47.64
C GLU A 78 -26.89 42.96 -47.81
N PRO A 79 -27.30 43.71 -46.77
CA PRO A 79 -27.90 45.01 -47.05
C PRO A 79 -27.36 46.14 -46.18
N GLU A 80 -27.38 47.30 -46.83
CA GLU A 80 -26.94 48.66 -46.50
C GLU A 80 -27.37 49.23 -45.13
N PRO A 81 -26.66 50.28 -44.65
CA PRO A 81 -26.90 50.88 -43.33
C PRO A 81 -28.17 51.74 -43.31
N GLN A 82 -29.02 51.52 -42.31
CA GLN A 82 -30.15 52.40 -41.98
C GLN A 82 -29.83 53.34 -40.80
N PRO A 83 -30.47 54.52 -40.74
CA PRO A 83 -29.91 55.73 -40.13
C PRO A 83 -30.27 55.92 -38.65
N GLU A 84 -29.51 56.81 -37.99
CA GLU A 84 -29.70 57.27 -36.61
C GLU A 84 -31.11 57.83 -36.33
N PRO A 85 -31.71 57.57 -35.16
CA PRO A 85 -32.89 58.28 -34.72
C PRO A 85 -32.53 59.62 -34.05
N ASP A 86 -32.92 60.71 -34.70
CA ASP A 86 -33.07 62.06 -34.14
C ASP A 86 -34.18 62.10 -33.05
N PRO A 87 -34.18 63.09 -32.15
CA PRO A 87 -34.95 63.09 -30.91
C PRO A 87 -36.44 63.39 -31.12
N THR A 88 -37.25 62.76 -30.27
CA THR A 88 -38.71 62.92 -30.23
C THR A 88 -39.16 64.37 -30.02
N PRO A 89 -40.20 64.84 -30.75
CA PRO A 89 -40.76 66.18 -30.62
C PRO A 89 -41.72 66.32 -29.42
N VAL A 90 -41.76 67.54 -28.89
CA VAL A 90 -42.63 68.03 -27.81
C VAL A 90 -44.11 67.90 -28.19
N ALA A 91 -44.90 67.33 -27.27
CA ALA A 91 -46.36 67.21 -27.41
C ALA A 91 -47.08 68.59 -27.33
N PRO A 92 -48.17 68.80 -28.10
CA PRO A 92 -48.90 70.06 -28.18
C PRO A 92 -49.97 70.20 -27.08
N LYS A 93 -50.17 71.43 -26.59
CA LYS A 93 -51.36 71.84 -25.81
C LYS A 93 -52.28 72.71 -26.68
N PRO A 94 -53.59 72.42 -26.74
CA PRO A 94 -54.61 73.44 -27.00
C PRO A 94 -55.82 73.33 -26.03
N PRO A 95 -56.77 74.30 -25.97
CA PRO A 95 -56.84 75.59 -26.65
C PRO A 95 -57.10 76.80 -25.71
N GLU A 96 -56.88 77.97 -26.30
CA GLU A 96 -57.19 79.32 -25.86
C GLU A 96 -58.72 79.56 -25.91
N VAL A 97 -59.32 80.07 -24.83
CA VAL A 97 -60.72 80.54 -24.82
C VAL A 97 -60.74 82.03 -24.49
N LYS A 98 -61.07 82.82 -25.51
CA LYS A 98 -61.51 84.22 -25.41
C LYS A 98 -62.83 84.29 -24.62
N PRO A 99 -63.02 85.34 -23.81
CA PRO A 99 -64.23 86.14 -24.05
C PRO A 99 -63.96 87.66 -24.02
N GLU A 100 -64.51 88.37 -25.00
CA GLU A 100 -64.82 89.80 -24.98
C GLU A 100 -66.35 89.95 -24.80
N PRO A 101 -66.92 91.15 -24.54
CA PRO A 101 -66.50 92.22 -23.63
C PRO A 101 -67.68 92.78 -22.77
N THR A 102 -67.35 93.55 -21.72
CA THR A 102 -68.12 94.66 -21.05
C THR A 102 -69.63 94.54 -20.75
N PRO A 103 -70.10 95.01 -19.56
CA PRO A 103 -70.13 96.45 -19.30
C PRO A 103 -69.76 96.90 -17.87
N THR A 104 -69.30 98.15 -17.82
CA THR A 104 -69.25 99.04 -16.66
C THR A 104 -70.56 98.99 -15.87
N PRO A 105 -70.52 99.03 -14.53
CA PRO A 105 -70.88 100.30 -13.91
C PRO A 105 -70.15 100.64 -12.61
N ALA A 106 -70.15 101.95 -12.36
CA ALA A 106 -70.22 102.60 -11.05
C ALA A 106 -69.03 102.45 -10.09
N GLN A 107 -68.21 103.50 -10.11
CA GLN A 107 -67.56 104.08 -8.94
C GLN A 107 -68.37 103.86 -7.66
N SER A 108 -67.77 103.14 -6.70
CA SER A 108 -68.02 103.35 -5.29
C SER A 108 -66.70 103.74 -4.66
N THR A 109 -66.76 104.86 -3.96
CA THR A 109 -65.72 105.57 -3.22
C THR A 109 -64.83 104.64 -2.38
N PRO A 110 -63.51 104.81 -2.37
CA PRO A 110 -62.66 104.20 -1.34
C PRO A 110 -63.11 104.75 0.03
N PRO A 111 -63.31 103.92 1.06
CA PRO A 111 -63.34 104.45 2.41
C PRO A 111 -61.98 105.10 2.66
N GLU A 112 -61.99 106.34 3.13
CA GLU A 112 -60.82 107.05 3.60
C GLU A 112 -60.28 106.30 4.82
N VAL A 113 -59.40 105.32 4.56
CA VAL A 113 -58.67 104.59 5.59
C VAL A 113 -57.60 105.54 6.08
N ASP A 114 -57.71 105.92 7.34
CA ASP A 114 -56.73 106.69 8.09
C ASP A 114 -55.29 106.21 7.75
N PRO A 115 -54.38 107.09 7.26
CA PRO A 115 -53.05 106.70 6.75
C PRO A 115 -52.23 105.87 7.75
N ASP A 116 -52.53 105.96 9.05
CA ASP A 116 -51.85 105.22 10.11
C ASP A 116 -52.23 103.71 10.15
N ILE A 117 -53.45 103.32 9.74
CA ILE A 117 -53.89 101.92 9.72
C ILE A 117 -53.27 101.16 8.53
N ALA A 118 -53.20 101.81 7.36
CA ALA A 118 -52.60 101.23 6.16
C ALA A 118 -51.08 101.02 6.32
N LEU A 119 -50.40 101.94 7.01
CA LEU A 119 -48.97 101.81 7.32
C LEU A 119 -48.70 100.66 8.30
N ALA A 120 -49.58 100.46 9.28
CA ALA A 120 -49.49 99.37 10.25
C ALA A 120 -49.71 97.98 9.59
N GLU A 121 -50.69 97.84 8.70
CA GLU A 121 -50.91 96.59 7.95
C GLU A 121 -49.77 96.28 6.97
N ALA A 122 -49.22 97.28 6.28
CA ALA A 122 -48.07 97.10 5.40
C ALA A 122 -46.84 96.62 6.16
N LYS A 123 -46.58 97.17 7.36
CA LYS A 123 -45.49 96.73 8.23
C LYS A 123 -45.71 95.29 8.71
N ARG A 124 -46.94 94.93 9.11
CA ARG A 124 -47.28 93.56 9.53
C ARG A 124 -47.11 92.54 8.41
N LYS A 125 -47.51 92.87 7.18
CA LYS A 125 -47.29 92.00 6.01
C LYS A 125 -45.82 91.82 5.70
N LYS A 126 -45.02 92.88 5.80
CA LYS A 126 -43.57 92.82 5.62
C LYS A 126 -42.89 91.96 6.69
N ASP A 127 -43.24 92.14 7.96
CA ASP A 127 -42.71 91.33 9.06
C ASP A 127 -43.10 89.83 8.93
N GLU A 128 -44.32 89.54 8.48
CA GLU A 128 -44.80 88.17 8.19
C GLU A 128 -44.06 87.54 7.00
N GLU A 129 -43.80 88.32 5.94
CA GLU A 129 -43.02 87.88 4.77
C GLU A 129 -41.55 87.63 5.13
N ASP A 130 -40.92 88.54 5.88
CA ASP A 130 -39.56 88.39 6.38
C ASP A 130 -39.44 87.18 7.31
N ARG A 131 -40.43 86.94 8.17
CA ARG A 131 -40.50 85.72 9.01
C ARG A 131 -40.64 84.46 8.17
N ARG A 132 -41.52 84.43 7.16
CA ARG A 132 -41.68 83.29 6.25
C ARG A 132 -40.40 83.02 5.46
N LYS A 133 -39.71 84.06 4.99
CA LYS A 133 -38.45 83.96 4.27
C LYS A 133 -37.33 83.46 5.17
N ALA A 134 -37.24 83.93 6.42
CA ALA A 134 -36.27 83.44 7.40
C ALA A 134 -36.53 81.98 7.80
N GLU A 135 -37.79 81.56 7.98
CA GLU A 135 -38.12 80.15 8.25
C GLU A 135 -37.83 79.24 7.05
N ALA A 136 -38.10 79.72 5.83
CA ALA A 136 -37.76 79.00 4.59
C ALA A 136 -36.24 78.85 4.41
N ASP A 137 -35.45 79.91 4.64
CA ASP A 137 -33.98 79.84 4.59
C ASP A 137 -33.43 78.91 5.69
N ARG A 138 -34.00 78.94 6.90
CA ARG A 138 -33.62 78.03 7.98
C ARG A 138 -33.89 76.56 7.62
N LYS A 139 -35.09 76.24 7.10
CA LYS A 139 -35.42 74.89 6.66
C LYS A 139 -34.54 74.43 5.49
N ALA A 140 -34.26 75.30 4.53
CA ALA A 140 -33.37 75.00 3.41
C ALA A 140 -31.93 74.70 3.89
N ARG A 141 -31.42 75.47 4.86
CA ARG A 141 -30.11 75.22 5.49
C ARG A 141 -30.09 73.93 6.31
N GLU A 142 -31.12 73.65 7.10
CA GLU A 142 -31.23 72.41 7.89
C GLU A 142 -31.29 71.17 6.97
N GLU A 143 -32.04 71.23 5.86
CA GLU A 143 -32.09 70.14 4.88
C GLU A 143 -30.77 69.96 4.14
N ALA A 144 -30.10 71.06 3.76
CA ALA A 144 -28.78 71.01 3.14
C ALA A 144 -27.71 70.42 4.09
N ASP A 145 -27.68 70.83 5.37
CA ASP A 145 -26.77 70.27 6.37
C ASP A 145 -27.07 68.79 6.64
N ARG A 146 -28.36 68.40 6.69
CA ARG A 146 -28.75 66.99 6.84
C ARG A 146 -28.28 66.14 5.66
N LYS A 147 -28.50 66.59 4.42
CA LYS A 147 -28.03 65.87 3.22
C LYS A 147 -26.50 65.78 3.18
N ALA A 148 -25.80 66.86 3.49
CA ALA A 148 -24.33 66.86 3.54
C ALA A 148 -23.79 65.88 4.59
N ARG A 149 -24.42 65.82 5.78
CA ARG A 149 -24.06 64.85 6.83
C ARG A 149 -24.36 63.40 6.42
N GLU A 150 -25.53 63.14 5.84
CA GLU A 150 -25.90 61.79 5.37
C GLU A 150 -24.96 61.29 4.26
N GLU A 151 -24.56 62.17 3.33
CA GLU A 151 -23.60 61.83 2.29
C GLU A 151 -22.19 61.58 2.87
N ALA A 152 -21.73 62.44 3.78
CA ALA A 152 -20.45 62.26 4.47
C ALA A 152 -20.41 60.96 5.28
N ASP A 153 -21.47 60.64 6.03
CA ASP A 153 -21.60 59.40 6.79
C ASP A 153 -21.66 58.17 5.87
N ARG A 154 -22.40 58.25 4.76
CA ARG A 154 -22.46 57.15 3.77
C ARG A 154 -21.08 56.90 3.17
N LYS A 155 -20.35 57.95 2.80
CA LYS A 155 -18.99 57.83 2.24
C LYS A 155 -18.02 57.28 3.28
N ALA A 156 -18.07 57.77 4.52
CA ALA A 156 -17.22 57.27 5.60
C ALA A 156 -17.47 55.79 5.90
N ARG A 157 -18.74 55.36 5.89
CA ARG A 157 -19.10 53.94 6.05
C ARG A 157 -18.64 53.08 4.88
N ALA A 158 -18.82 53.55 3.65
CA ALA A 158 -18.36 52.83 2.45
C ALA A 158 -16.83 52.66 2.45
N ASP A 159 -16.07 53.73 2.76
CA ASP A 159 -14.61 53.67 2.85
C ASP A 159 -14.15 52.75 3.99
N ALA A 160 -14.81 52.79 5.15
CA ALA A 160 -14.51 51.91 6.27
C ALA A 160 -14.79 50.43 5.94
N GLU A 161 -15.92 50.14 5.29
CA GLU A 161 -16.26 48.79 4.86
C GLU A 161 -15.31 48.27 3.78
N GLN A 162 -14.94 49.11 2.80
CA GLN A 162 -13.97 48.74 1.77
C GLN A 162 -12.61 48.41 2.40
N ARG A 163 -12.12 49.24 3.32
CA ARG A 163 -10.85 48.98 4.03
C ARG A 163 -10.91 47.68 4.84
N ALA A 164 -12.00 47.45 5.57
CA ALA A 164 -12.20 46.23 6.34
C ALA A 164 -12.22 44.99 5.43
N ARG A 165 -12.90 45.06 4.28
CA ARG A 165 -12.91 43.96 3.28
C ARG A 165 -11.53 43.70 2.69
N THR A 166 -10.78 44.74 2.31
CA THR A 166 -9.43 44.56 1.75
C THR A 166 -8.44 44.02 2.77
N GLU A 167 -8.54 44.43 4.03
CA GLU A 167 -7.68 43.92 5.09
C GLU A 167 -8.02 42.46 5.43
N ALA A 168 -9.30 42.11 5.47
CA ALA A 168 -9.75 40.74 5.65
C ALA A 168 -9.30 39.83 4.49
N ASP A 169 -9.43 40.27 3.23
CA ASP A 169 -8.96 39.51 2.06
C ASP A 169 -7.44 39.34 2.08
N ARG A 170 -6.68 40.40 2.40
CA ARG A 170 -5.22 40.33 2.54
C ARG A 170 -4.83 39.31 3.61
N LYS A 171 -5.45 39.37 4.79
CA LYS A 171 -5.15 38.44 5.89
C LYS A 171 -5.51 37.00 5.51
N ALA A 172 -6.66 36.78 4.87
CA ALA A 172 -7.07 35.47 4.41
C ALA A 172 -6.09 34.89 3.37
N ARG A 173 -5.61 35.71 2.42
CA ARG A 173 -4.59 35.32 1.44
C ARG A 173 -3.25 34.99 2.10
N GLU A 174 -2.78 35.81 3.03
CA GLU A 174 -1.53 35.57 3.76
C GLU A 174 -1.59 34.28 4.58
N GLU A 175 -2.70 34.02 5.28
CA GLU A 175 -2.89 32.78 6.03
C GLU A 175 -2.98 31.56 5.09
N ALA A 176 -3.67 31.67 3.95
CA ALA A 176 -3.74 30.61 2.96
C ALA A 176 -2.36 30.31 2.35
N GLU A 177 -1.57 31.33 2.03
CA GLU A 177 -0.23 31.17 1.48
C GLU A 177 0.73 30.54 2.51
N GLN A 178 0.66 30.97 3.78
CA GLN A 178 1.45 30.37 4.85
C GLN A 178 1.09 28.90 5.07
N ARG A 179 -0.20 28.54 5.06
CA ARG A 179 -0.65 27.15 5.16
C ARG A 179 -0.16 26.33 3.98
N ALA A 180 -0.28 26.84 2.76
CA ALA A 180 0.20 26.16 1.55
C ALA A 180 1.72 25.93 1.58
N LYS A 181 2.50 26.93 2.01
CA LYS A 181 3.95 26.81 2.19
C LYS A 181 4.32 25.79 3.28
N ALA A 182 3.63 25.82 4.42
CA ALA A 182 3.89 24.88 5.51
C ALA A 182 3.54 23.44 5.12
N GLU A 183 2.45 23.22 4.39
CA GLU A 183 2.07 21.92 3.87
C GLU A 183 3.06 21.41 2.82
N ALA A 184 3.50 22.28 1.91
CA ALA A 184 4.51 21.94 0.92
C ALA A 184 5.86 21.57 1.56
N ASP A 185 6.33 22.33 2.55
CA ASP A 185 7.58 22.03 3.27
C ASP A 185 7.45 20.73 4.07
N ARG A 186 6.32 20.50 4.75
CA ARG A 186 6.06 19.24 5.45
C ARG A 186 6.08 18.06 4.49
N LYS A 187 5.41 18.15 3.34
CA LYS A 187 5.37 17.07 2.34
C LYS A 187 6.75 16.81 1.75
N ALA A 188 7.52 17.87 1.47
CA ALA A 188 8.90 17.75 0.99
C ALA A 188 9.82 17.05 2.02
N ARG A 189 9.69 17.40 3.30
CA ARG A 189 10.42 16.74 4.40
C ARG A 189 10.02 15.29 4.57
N GLU A 190 8.73 14.98 4.58
CA GLU A 190 8.24 13.60 4.66
C GLU A 190 8.75 12.75 3.49
N GLU A 191 8.73 13.29 2.26
CA GLU A 191 9.26 12.57 1.09
C GLU A 191 10.78 12.38 1.16
N ALA A 192 11.54 13.39 1.59
CA ALA A 192 12.98 13.29 1.78
C ALA A 192 13.35 12.25 2.85
N ASP A 193 12.64 12.23 3.98
CA ASP A 193 12.85 11.25 5.05
C ASP A 193 12.51 9.82 4.59
N GLN A 194 11.45 9.65 3.81
CA GLN A 194 11.08 8.34 3.26
C GLN A 194 12.11 7.84 2.25
N ARG A 195 12.61 8.73 1.38
CA ARG A 195 13.69 8.39 0.43
C ARG A 195 14.98 8.01 1.17
N ALA A 196 15.36 8.77 2.19
CA ALA A 196 16.54 8.47 3.01
C ALA A 196 16.42 7.13 3.74
N LYS A 197 15.25 6.82 4.32
CA LYS A 197 14.99 5.52 4.95
C LYS A 197 15.01 4.37 3.96
N ALA A 198 14.39 4.54 2.79
CA ALA A 198 14.38 3.52 1.75
C ALA A 198 15.78 3.23 1.20
N GLU A 199 16.61 4.27 1.00
CA GLU A 199 18.00 4.11 0.57
C GLU A 199 18.85 3.43 1.65
N ALA A 200 18.68 3.80 2.92
CA ALA A 200 19.36 3.15 4.03
C ALA A 200 18.99 1.67 4.17
N ASP A 201 17.70 1.31 4.07
CA ASP A 201 17.25 -0.09 4.12
C ASP A 201 17.78 -0.89 2.92
N ARG A 202 17.77 -0.31 1.71
CA ARG A 202 18.33 -0.94 0.52
C ARG A 202 19.82 -1.23 0.69
N LYS A 203 20.60 -0.25 1.15
CA LYS A 203 22.04 -0.41 1.39
C LYS A 203 22.33 -1.46 2.47
N ALA A 204 21.55 -1.47 3.55
CA ALA A 204 21.68 -2.47 4.61
C ALA A 204 21.39 -3.89 4.10
N ARG A 205 20.36 -4.06 3.25
CA ARG A 205 20.03 -5.36 2.63
C ARG A 205 21.12 -5.81 1.66
N GLU A 206 21.60 -4.93 0.80
CA GLU A 206 22.69 -5.24 -0.14
C GLU A 206 23.96 -5.66 0.61
N GLU A 207 24.34 -4.95 1.69
CA GLU A 207 25.50 -5.31 2.50
C GLU A 207 25.30 -6.65 3.23
N ALA A 208 24.11 -6.90 3.78
CA ALA A 208 23.79 -8.18 4.42
C ALA A 208 23.84 -9.35 3.42
N GLU A 209 23.32 -9.16 2.20
CA GLU A 209 23.38 -10.18 1.15
C GLU A 209 24.81 -10.45 0.70
N GLN A 210 25.64 -9.41 0.51
CA GLN A 210 27.05 -9.57 0.17
C GLN A 210 27.82 -10.31 1.27
N ARG A 211 27.58 -9.97 2.55
CA ARG A 211 28.19 -10.68 3.68
C ARG A 211 27.76 -12.15 3.74
N ALA A 212 26.47 -12.44 3.51
CA ALA A 212 25.96 -13.80 3.48
C ALA A 212 26.57 -14.62 2.33
N LYS A 213 26.69 -14.04 1.12
CA LYS A 213 27.35 -14.68 -0.02
C LYS A 213 28.83 -14.93 0.25
N ALA A 214 29.55 -13.95 0.80
CA ALA A 214 30.96 -14.10 1.14
C ALA A 214 31.18 -15.18 2.22
N GLU A 215 30.33 -15.25 3.24
CA GLU A 215 30.42 -16.29 4.26
C GLU A 215 30.10 -17.68 3.70
N ALA A 216 29.10 -17.79 2.80
CA ALA A 216 28.78 -19.04 2.13
C ALA A 216 29.92 -19.52 1.23
N ASP A 217 30.53 -18.63 0.43
CA ASP A 217 31.68 -18.98 -0.42
C ASP A 217 32.89 -19.40 0.42
N ARG A 218 33.16 -18.70 1.53
CA ARG A 218 34.24 -19.06 2.45
C ARG A 218 34.04 -20.45 3.05
N LYS A 219 32.83 -20.76 3.53
CA LYS A 219 32.50 -22.09 4.07
C LYS A 219 32.62 -23.18 3.01
N ALA A 220 32.15 -22.92 1.79
CA ALA A 220 32.27 -23.87 0.68
C ALA A 220 33.74 -24.15 0.33
N ARG A 221 34.60 -23.12 0.31
CA ARG A 221 36.05 -23.28 0.09
C ARG A 221 36.73 -24.04 1.22
N GLU A 222 36.45 -23.70 2.48
CA GLU A 222 36.99 -24.39 3.65
C GLU A 222 36.58 -25.87 3.68
N GLU A 223 35.33 -26.20 3.33
CA GLU A 223 34.86 -27.58 3.25
C GLU A 223 35.51 -28.34 2.10
N ALA A 224 35.64 -27.72 0.92
CA ALA A 224 36.34 -28.30 -0.22
C ALA A 224 37.81 -28.59 0.11
N GLU A 225 38.52 -27.63 0.71
CA GLU A 225 39.92 -27.79 1.13
C GLU A 225 40.08 -28.87 2.20
N ARG A 226 39.16 -28.93 3.18
CA ARG A 226 39.18 -29.99 4.19
C ARG A 226 38.99 -31.36 3.56
N LYS A 227 38.09 -31.49 2.58
CA LYS A 227 37.83 -32.74 1.88
C LYS A 227 39.04 -33.18 1.05
N THR A 228 39.65 -32.27 0.28
CA THR A 228 40.85 -32.58 -0.51
C THR A 228 42.03 -32.97 0.39
N ARG A 229 42.23 -32.28 1.52
CA ARG A 229 43.26 -32.64 2.50
C ARG A 229 43.01 -33.99 3.14
N ALA A 230 41.76 -34.30 3.52
CA ALA A 230 41.40 -35.59 4.10
C ALA A 230 41.60 -36.75 3.10
N GLU A 231 41.22 -36.55 1.83
CA GLU A 231 41.44 -37.54 0.77
C GLU A 231 42.94 -37.75 0.49
N ALA A 232 43.74 -36.68 0.47
CA ALA A 232 45.19 -36.76 0.32
C ALA A 232 45.84 -37.52 1.49
N GLU A 233 45.42 -37.24 2.73
CA GLU A 233 45.93 -37.93 3.92
C GLU A 233 45.55 -39.41 3.94
N GLN A 234 44.32 -39.76 3.56
CA GLN A 234 43.89 -41.16 3.42
C GLN A 234 44.69 -41.92 2.36
N ARG A 235 44.94 -41.30 1.20
CA ARG A 235 45.77 -41.88 0.14
C ARG A 235 47.22 -42.10 0.62
N ALA A 236 47.80 -41.12 1.30
CA ALA A 236 49.15 -41.24 1.86
C ALA A 236 49.24 -42.36 2.90
N ARG A 237 48.26 -42.47 3.81
CA ARG A 237 48.19 -43.56 4.80
C ARG A 237 48.01 -44.93 4.15
N ALA A 238 47.13 -45.04 3.15
CA ALA A 238 46.92 -46.29 2.42
C ALA A 238 48.16 -46.73 1.64
N GLU A 239 48.87 -45.79 1.01
CA GLU A 239 50.13 -46.09 0.32
C GLU A 239 51.23 -46.51 1.30
N ALA A 240 51.38 -45.82 2.43
CA ALA A 240 52.33 -46.20 3.48
C ALA A 240 52.04 -47.60 4.04
N GLN A 241 50.76 -47.92 4.29
CA GLN A 241 50.36 -49.25 4.75
C GLN A 241 50.61 -50.33 3.69
N ARG A 242 50.38 -50.03 2.40
CA ARG A 242 50.68 -50.97 1.30
C ARG A 242 52.17 -51.27 1.23
N ARG A 243 53.02 -50.23 1.26
CA ARG A 243 54.49 -50.39 1.26
C ARG A 243 54.97 -51.19 2.48
N ALA A 244 54.43 -50.93 3.67
CA ALA A 244 54.77 -51.69 4.87
C ALA A 244 54.35 -53.17 4.79
N ARG A 245 53.18 -53.48 4.19
CA ARG A 245 52.74 -54.86 3.94
C ARG A 245 53.59 -55.56 2.89
N GLU A 246 53.90 -54.89 1.78
CA GLU A 246 54.79 -55.42 0.73
C GLU A 246 56.19 -55.72 1.29
N GLU A 247 56.74 -54.85 2.14
CA GLU A 247 58.02 -55.07 2.79
C GLU A 247 57.97 -56.22 3.81
N ALA A 248 56.92 -56.30 4.62
CA ALA A 248 56.71 -57.40 5.56
C ALA A 248 56.51 -58.74 4.84
N GLU A 249 55.77 -58.77 3.74
CA GLU A 249 55.58 -59.97 2.91
C GLU A 249 56.88 -60.37 2.22
N ARG A 250 57.66 -59.42 1.70
CA ARG A 250 58.99 -59.71 1.13
C ARG A 250 59.89 -60.36 2.19
N LYS A 251 59.95 -59.79 3.39
CA LYS A 251 60.73 -60.35 4.50
C LYS A 251 60.23 -61.73 4.91
N ALA A 252 58.92 -61.92 5.02
CA ALA A 252 58.33 -63.22 5.35
C ALA A 252 58.59 -64.27 4.26
N ARG A 253 58.58 -63.89 2.97
CA ARG A 253 58.93 -64.78 1.85
C ARG A 253 60.42 -65.13 1.87
N GLU A 254 61.29 -64.18 2.16
CA GLU A 254 62.73 -64.44 2.35
C GLU A 254 62.98 -65.39 3.52
N ASP A 255 62.32 -65.18 4.66
CA ASP A 255 62.40 -66.05 5.84
C ASP A 255 61.80 -67.44 5.59
N ALA A 256 60.65 -67.53 4.90
CA ALA A 256 60.02 -68.80 4.52
C ALA A 256 60.83 -69.55 3.46
N PHE A 257 61.44 -68.86 2.51
CA PHE A 257 62.36 -69.47 1.54
C PHE A 257 63.62 -70.00 2.24
N ARG A 258 64.16 -69.25 3.21
CA ARG A 258 65.25 -69.71 4.07
C ARG A 258 64.82 -70.95 4.89
N ALA A 259 63.62 -70.95 5.47
CA ALA A 259 63.09 -72.08 6.23
C ALA A 259 62.80 -73.31 5.35
N ALA A 260 62.27 -73.15 4.15
CA ALA A 260 62.01 -74.23 3.19
C ALA A 260 63.31 -74.86 2.65
N MET A 261 64.38 -74.07 2.49
CA MET A 261 65.73 -74.59 2.23
C MET A 261 66.33 -75.38 3.43
N LEU A 262 65.75 -75.22 4.63
CA LEU A 262 66.18 -75.87 5.87
C LEU A 262 65.21 -76.97 6.38
N GLY A 263 64.04 -77.16 5.74
CA GLY A 263 62.95 -77.96 6.29
C GLY A 263 62.14 -78.71 5.24
N ASP A 264 62.49 -79.97 5.04
CA ASP A 264 61.68 -80.97 4.34
C ASP A 264 60.57 -81.49 5.28
N GLY A 265 59.31 -81.52 4.85
CA GLY A 265 58.25 -82.32 5.49
C GLY A 265 56.89 -81.65 5.77
N GLN A 266 55.92 -81.94 4.89
CA GLN A 266 54.60 -82.49 5.25
C GLN A 266 53.35 -81.56 5.40
N GLN A 267 52.44 -81.68 4.41
CA GLN A 267 50.95 -81.79 4.47
C GLN A 267 50.06 -80.54 4.78
N ILE A 268 49.12 -80.13 3.89
CA ILE A 268 47.68 -80.52 3.67
C ILE A 268 46.78 -79.30 4.01
N ALA A 269 46.12 -78.66 3.03
CA ALA A 269 44.80 -78.92 2.43
C ALA A 269 43.57 -78.63 3.34
N GLY A 270 42.85 -77.56 2.96
CA GLY A 270 41.39 -77.52 2.73
C GLY A 270 40.40 -77.80 3.88
N ALA A 271 39.58 -76.78 4.19
CA ALA A 271 38.19 -76.86 4.68
C ALA A 271 37.55 -75.46 4.54
N ALA A 272 36.25 -75.17 4.44
CA ALA A 272 35.01 -75.87 4.08
C ALA A 272 33.85 -74.92 4.51
N GLY A 273 32.89 -74.64 3.63
CA GLY A 273 31.43 -74.54 3.92
C GLY A 273 30.81 -73.44 4.81
N GLY A 274 29.58 -73.02 4.44
CA GLY A 274 28.54 -72.46 5.34
C GLY A 274 27.91 -71.14 4.85
N THR A 275 26.82 -71.14 4.06
CA THR A 275 25.37 -71.17 4.41
C THR A 275 24.83 -70.02 5.28
N SER A 276 23.89 -69.29 4.65
CA SER A 276 22.72 -68.55 5.13
C SER A 276 22.50 -68.18 6.61
N ASN A 277 21.96 -66.94 6.75
CA ASN A 277 20.92 -66.48 7.68
C ASN A 277 21.35 -65.82 9.01
N ARG A 278 21.19 -64.49 9.12
CA ARG A 278 20.17 -63.86 9.98
C ARG A 278 20.24 -62.32 9.97
N ASN A 279 19.07 -61.76 9.72
CA ASN A 279 18.66 -60.39 9.94
C ASN A 279 18.68 -60.06 11.45
N GLN A 280 19.59 -59.17 11.89
CA GLN A 280 19.32 -57.94 12.66
C GLN A 280 20.52 -57.50 13.52
N VAL A 281 20.67 -56.17 13.59
CA VAL A 281 21.50 -55.34 14.49
C VAL A 281 23.02 -55.30 14.22
N GLY A 282 23.41 -54.21 13.54
CA GLY A 282 24.58 -53.41 13.92
C GLY A 282 25.96 -54.07 13.78
N GLY A 283 26.50 -54.04 12.57
CA GLY A 283 27.94 -54.16 12.34
C GLY A 283 28.32 -55.14 11.24
N GLY A 284 28.61 -54.61 10.05
CA GLY A 284 29.49 -55.22 9.06
C GLY A 284 29.01 -56.52 8.40
N GLY A 285 28.43 -56.39 7.21
CA GLY A 285 28.56 -57.40 6.16
C GLY A 285 27.40 -58.37 6.00
N GLY A 286 26.60 -58.16 4.94
CA GLY A 286 25.93 -59.28 4.28
C GLY A 286 24.67 -58.93 3.48
N ASN A 287 23.84 -57.97 3.90
CA ASN A 287 22.57 -57.65 3.21
C ASN A 287 22.27 -56.14 3.10
N ASP A 288 23.25 -55.31 3.46
CA ASP A 288 23.21 -53.86 3.52
C ASP A 288 22.90 -53.24 2.14
N GLY A 289 23.19 -53.98 1.07
CA GLY A 289 22.95 -53.60 -0.31
C GLY A 289 21.46 -53.52 -0.66
N TYR A 290 20.64 -54.50 -0.29
CA TYR A 290 19.24 -54.50 -0.72
C TYR A 290 18.41 -53.44 0.00
N GLY A 291 18.60 -53.30 1.31
CA GLY A 291 17.97 -52.21 2.07
C GLY A 291 18.41 -50.82 1.58
N ALA A 292 19.68 -50.66 1.18
CA ALA A 292 20.16 -49.43 0.56
C ALA A 292 19.53 -49.17 -0.81
N GLN A 293 19.36 -50.20 -1.65
CA GLN A 293 18.67 -50.08 -2.94
C GLN A 293 17.20 -49.67 -2.75
N VAL A 294 16.50 -50.26 -1.78
CA VAL A 294 15.12 -49.88 -1.44
C VAL A 294 15.08 -48.43 -0.95
N ARG A 295 15.98 -48.01 -0.05
CA ARG A 295 16.06 -46.61 0.39
C ARG A 295 16.37 -45.65 -0.76
N ALA A 296 17.28 -46.00 -1.65
CA ALA A 296 17.63 -45.20 -2.83
C ALA A 296 16.44 -45.02 -3.80
N CYS A 297 15.56 -46.02 -3.89
CA CYS A 297 14.34 -45.90 -4.67
C CYS A 297 13.26 -45.06 -3.98
N VAL A 298 13.09 -45.22 -2.67
CA VAL A 298 12.04 -44.55 -1.88
C VAL A 298 12.37 -43.08 -1.63
N ARG A 299 13.59 -42.75 -1.21
CA ARG A 299 14.00 -41.42 -0.76
C ARG A 299 13.69 -40.28 -1.75
N PRO A 300 14.06 -40.34 -3.05
CA PRO A 300 13.72 -39.26 -3.98
C PRO A 300 12.21 -39.15 -4.28
N LYS A 301 11.41 -40.16 -3.92
CA LYS A 301 9.95 -40.20 -4.15
C LYS A 301 9.14 -39.72 -2.95
N VAL A 302 9.78 -39.56 -1.79
CA VAL A 302 9.17 -38.95 -0.60
C VAL A 302 9.20 -37.44 -0.77
N ILE A 303 8.04 -36.86 -1.10
CA ILE A 303 7.89 -35.42 -1.25
C ILE A 303 7.44 -34.86 0.10
N TYR A 304 8.40 -34.40 0.90
CA TYR A 304 8.16 -33.78 2.19
C TYR A 304 9.17 -32.65 2.44
N ASN A 305 8.68 -31.45 2.78
CA ASN A 305 9.56 -30.34 3.13
C ASN A 305 10.15 -30.58 4.52
N THR A 306 11.36 -31.13 4.56
CA THR A 306 12.00 -31.56 5.80
C THR A 306 12.50 -30.32 6.57
N PRO A 307 11.97 -30.02 7.76
CA PRO A 307 12.38 -28.84 8.52
C PRO A 307 13.83 -28.98 9.00
N ALA A 308 14.50 -27.86 9.25
CA ALA A 308 15.82 -27.87 9.87
C ALA A 308 15.79 -28.65 11.19
N ARG A 309 16.77 -29.54 11.39
CA ARG A 309 16.81 -30.43 12.56
C ARG A 309 16.83 -29.61 13.85
N SER A 310 15.83 -29.83 14.70
CA SER A 310 15.72 -29.21 16.01
C SER A 310 15.56 -30.29 17.07
N GLY A 311 16.53 -30.41 17.98
CA GLY A 311 16.54 -31.41 19.05
C GLY A 311 17.28 -32.72 18.70
N GLY A 312 17.34 -33.62 19.68
CA GLY A 312 18.06 -34.91 19.57
C GLY A 312 17.26 -36.02 18.87
N ASN A 313 15.93 -35.95 18.91
CA ASN A 313 15.06 -37.01 18.39
C ASN A 313 14.98 -36.96 16.86
N ASN A 314 15.01 -38.14 16.23
CA ASN A 314 14.83 -38.29 14.78
C ASN A 314 13.49 -38.99 14.53
N PRO A 315 12.47 -38.28 14.01
CA PRO A 315 11.19 -38.88 13.66
C PRO A 315 11.41 -40.08 12.73
N THR A 316 11.01 -41.25 13.23
CA THR A 316 11.24 -42.54 12.56
C THR A 316 9.95 -43.31 12.55
N LEU A 317 9.53 -43.76 11.36
CA LEU A 317 8.40 -44.65 11.20
C LEU A 317 8.89 -46.04 10.77
N SER A 318 8.14 -47.07 11.15
CA SER A 318 8.32 -48.42 10.61
C SER A 318 7.13 -48.77 9.72
N TYR A 319 7.39 -49.40 8.58
CA TYR A 319 6.39 -49.73 7.58
C TYR A 319 6.51 -51.19 7.13
N ARG A 320 5.42 -51.70 6.55
CA ARG A 320 5.36 -52.96 5.79
C ARG A 320 4.82 -52.67 4.39
N ALA A 321 5.57 -53.05 3.37
CA ALA A 321 5.13 -53.03 1.98
C ALA A 321 4.87 -54.46 1.50
N ASP A 322 3.64 -54.77 1.13
CA ASP A 322 3.29 -56.05 0.51
C ASP A 322 3.58 -55.99 -0.99
N LEU A 323 4.26 -56.99 -1.53
CA LEU A 323 4.68 -57.05 -2.93
C LEU A 323 4.03 -58.21 -3.67
N ASN A 324 3.80 -58.01 -4.96
CA ASN A 324 3.45 -59.09 -5.89
C ASN A 324 4.73 -59.84 -6.32
N SER A 325 4.56 -61.00 -6.97
CA SER A 325 5.68 -61.83 -7.45
C SER A 325 6.57 -61.17 -8.50
N ASP A 326 6.09 -60.08 -9.11
CA ASP A 326 6.80 -59.25 -10.10
C ASP A 326 7.52 -58.04 -9.46
N GLY A 327 7.38 -57.84 -8.15
CA GLY A 327 8.00 -56.74 -7.40
C GLY A 327 7.16 -55.47 -7.33
N THR A 328 5.97 -55.45 -7.91
CA THR A 328 5.04 -54.31 -7.80
C THR A 328 4.45 -54.21 -6.39
N VAL A 329 4.23 -52.98 -5.94
CA VAL A 329 3.67 -52.71 -4.61
C VAL A 329 2.17 -52.95 -4.60
N ARG A 330 1.71 -53.87 -3.76
CA ARG A 330 0.29 -54.14 -3.55
C ARG A 330 -0.31 -53.23 -2.49
N SER A 331 0.37 -53.09 -1.35
CA SER A 331 -0.09 -52.21 -0.27
C SER A 331 1.06 -51.75 0.61
N VAL A 332 0.93 -50.57 1.23
CA VAL A 332 1.88 -50.04 2.20
C VAL A 332 1.14 -49.71 3.49
N ARG A 333 1.56 -50.30 4.60
CA ARG A 333 1.03 -50.06 5.95
C ARG A 333 2.10 -49.48 6.85
N ILE A 334 1.73 -48.48 7.63
CA ILE A 334 2.58 -47.96 8.71
C ILE A 334 2.35 -48.83 9.95
N LEU A 335 3.42 -49.46 10.44
CA LEU A 335 3.41 -50.29 11.65
C LEU A 335 3.64 -49.43 12.92
N ARG A 336 4.46 -48.39 12.81
CA ARG A 336 4.72 -47.40 13.86
C ARG A 336 4.83 -46.02 13.23
N SER A 337 4.02 -45.08 13.70
CA SER A 337 4.06 -43.68 13.25
C SER A 337 5.32 -42.98 13.75
N SER A 338 5.83 -42.01 12.96
CA SER A 338 6.91 -41.12 13.38
C SER A 338 6.48 -40.05 14.39
N GLY A 339 5.16 -39.93 14.64
CA GLY A 339 4.56 -38.82 15.38
C GLY A 339 4.20 -37.60 14.52
N ILE A 340 4.49 -37.63 13.21
CA ILE A 340 4.22 -36.53 12.27
C ILE A 340 3.38 -37.08 11.10
N ALA A 341 2.06 -36.84 11.13
CA ALA A 341 1.13 -37.42 10.17
C ALA A 341 1.45 -37.08 8.70
N LEU A 342 1.83 -35.83 8.42
CA LEU A 342 2.19 -35.40 7.06
C LEU A 342 3.47 -36.07 6.54
N PHE A 343 4.41 -36.39 7.44
CA PHE A 343 5.61 -37.12 7.08
C PHE A 343 5.30 -38.60 6.82
N ASP A 344 4.47 -39.21 7.67
CA ASP A 344 4.05 -40.60 7.51
C ASP A 344 3.31 -40.82 6.18
N ASP A 345 2.39 -39.92 5.81
CA ASP A 345 1.67 -39.95 4.53
C ASP A 345 2.63 -39.77 3.33
N ALA A 346 3.57 -38.83 3.42
CA ALA A 346 4.56 -38.60 2.37
C ALA A 346 5.46 -39.82 2.14
N VAL A 347 5.86 -40.50 3.23
CA VAL A 347 6.66 -41.72 3.16
C VAL A 347 5.84 -42.88 2.61
N GLN A 348 4.60 -43.07 3.04
CA GLN A 348 3.70 -44.09 2.51
C GLN A 348 3.51 -43.94 0.99
N LYS A 349 3.27 -42.71 0.52
CA LYS A 349 3.18 -42.38 -0.92
C LYS A 349 4.51 -42.60 -1.65
N GLY A 350 5.64 -42.24 -1.05
CA GLY A 350 6.97 -42.45 -1.63
C GLY A 350 7.30 -43.93 -1.81
N ILE A 351 6.93 -44.77 -0.85
CA ILE A 351 7.07 -46.23 -0.92
C ILE A 351 6.19 -46.81 -2.02
N ALA A 352 4.91 -46.39 -2.10
CA ALA A 352 4.00 -46.84 -3.15
C ALA A 352 4.49 -46.49 -4.56
N LYS A 353 5.15 -45.34 -4.73
CA LYS A 353 5.78 -44.92 -6.00
C LYS A 353 7.05 -45.71 -6.33
N CYS A 354 7.62 -46.46 -5.40
CA CYS A 354 8.71 -47.40 -5.66
C CYS A 354 8.17 -48.72 -6.23
N SER A 355 7.31 -48.68 -7.25
CA SER A 355 6.77 -49.86 -7.92
C SER A 355 7.30 -49.95 -9.35
N PRO A 356 7.98 -51.04 -9.75
CA PRO A 356 8.40 -52.17 -8.93
C PRO A 356 9.59 -51.83 -8.00
N PHE A 357 9.70 -52.58 -6.90
CA PHE A 357 10.85 -52.53 -6.00
C PHE A 357 12.13 -52.97 -6.73
N PRO A 358 13.33 -52.55 -6.27
CA PRO A 358 14.57 -53.07 -6.82
C PRO A 358 14.62 -54.60 -6.70
N LYS A 359 15.24 -55.26 -7.68
CA LYS A 359 15.32 -56.73 -7.73
C LYS A 359 16.24 -57.23 -6.62
N PRO A 360 15.79 -58.14 -5.72
CA PRO A 360 16.65 -58.65 -4.66
C PRO A 360 17.77 -59.54 -5.21
N PRO A 361 18.89 -59.70 -4.47
CA PRO A 361 20.04 -60.50 -4.92
C PRO A 361 19.71 -61.97 -5.20
N ASN A 362 18.68 -62.53 -4.56
CA ASN A 362 18.20 -63.89 -4.78
C ASN A 362 17.28 -64.02 -6.02
N GLY A 363 17.00 -62.92 -6.72
CA GLY A 363 16.17 -62.87 -7.93
C GLY A 363 14.66 -63.02 -7.72
N ARG A 364 14.17 -63.26 -6.50
CA ARG A 364 12.75 -63.50 -6.18
C ARG A 364 12.24 -62.52 -5.14
N TYR A 365 11.16 -61.81 -5.47
CA TYR A 365 10.53 -60.87 -4.54
C TYR A 365 9.87 -61.60 -3.36
N PRO A 366 10.09 -61.13 -2.11
CA PRO A 366 9.33 -61.62 -0.96
C PRO A 366 7.88 -61.11 -1.03
N SER A 367 6.96 -61.77 -0.30
CA SER A 367 5.55 -61.35 -0.24
C SER A 367 5.36 -60.02 0.51
N TYR A 368 6.29 -59.65 1.39
CA TYR A 368 6.33 -58.37 2.06
C TYR A 368 7.76 -57.97 2.43
N ILE A 369 7.97 -56.67 2.63
CA ILE A 369 9.22 -56.07 3.14
C ILE A 369 8.88 -55.15 4.29
N ASP A 370 9.56 -55.34 5.42
CA ASP A 370 9.52 -54.43 6.56
C ASP A 370 10.73 -53.50 6.51
N GLY A 371 10.52 -52.22 6.84
CA GLY A 371 11.58 -51.22 6.84
C GLY A 371 11.34 -50.10 7.83
N GLU A 372 12.41 -49.40 8.17
CA GLU A 372 12.36 -48.15 8.92
C GLU A 372 12.76 -46.99 8.01
N TYR A 373 12.04 -45.87 8.12
CA TYR A 373 12.34 -44.63 7.43
C TYR A 373 12.55 -43.51 8.45
N ARG A 374 13.71 -42.86 8.37
CA ARG A 374 14.11 -41.76 9.25
C ARG A 374 14.02 -40.45 8.49
N MET A 375 13.54 -39.40 9.14
CA MET A 375 13.44 -38.07 8.54
C MET A 375 14.82 -37.49 8.22
N TYR A 376 15.77 -37.71 9.13
CA TYR A 376 17.16 -37.29 8.99
C TYR A 376 18.07 -38.51 8.84
N GLU A 377 19.07 -38.43 7.99
CA GLU A 377 20.16 -39.43 7.89
C GLU A 377 21.20 -39.23 9.00
#